data_AF-A0A844G8R0-F1
#
_entry.id   AF-A0A844G8R0-F1
#
_cell.length_a   1.000
_cell.length_b   1.000
_cell.length_c   1.000
_cell.angle_alpha   90.00
_cell.angle_beta   90.00
_cell.angle_gamma   90.00
#
_symmetry.space_group_name_H-M   'P 1'
#
loop_
_entity.id
_entity.type
_entity.pdbx_description
1 polymer ?
#
loop_
_entity_poly.entity_id
_entity_poly.type
_entity_poly.pdbx_seq_one_letter_code
_entity_poly.pdbx_strand_id
1 'polypeptide(L)'
;MGLMMSEGKFVGRDEIAMVPTPTATASWKPVPHSEVIDAVTDVVKAHDWQILDEQYGLARDGQRMFGVIRINRSSSTEWSRCIGIRNSHDRTIAVGLAAGLNVRVCANLMFGGSMVLKRRHTSRIELNGLVLEAVNALELEFLTLENVAEELKIDELNDDEVRAS
;
A
#
# COMPACT_ATOMS: atom_id res chain seq x y z
N MET A 1 11.35 8.54 1.92
CA MET A 1 9.91 8.26 2.00
C MET A 1 9.72 6.82 2.43
N GLY A 2 8.69 6.47 3.20
CA GLY A 2 8.62 5.12 3.75
C GLY A 2 7.53 4.96 4.79
N LEU A 3 7.57 3.80 5.46
CA LEU A 3 6.67 3.47 6.54
C LEU A 3 7.04 4.29 7.78
N MET A 4 6.06 4.94 8.41
CA MET A 4 6.23 5.61 9.69
C MET A 4 5.50 4.83 10.78
N MET A 5 6.21 4.50 11.85
CA MET A 5 5.65 3.75 12.98
C MET A 5 5.71 4.60 14.24
N SER A 6 4.53 4.93 14.79
CA SER A 6 4.41 5.54 16.13
C SER A 6 4.38 4.48 17.24
N GLU A 7 3.96 3.26 16.91
CA GLU A 7 3.95 2.08 17.78
C GLU A 7 4.28 0.84 16.92
N GLY A 8 4.99 -0.13 17.50
CA GLY A 8 5.37 -1.38 16.83
C GLY A 8 6.86 -1.44 16.44
N LYS A 9 7.20 -2.35 15.54
CA LYS A 9 8.57 -2.53 15.04
C LYS A 9 8.63 -2.72 13.52
N PHE A 10 9.68 -2.21 12.90
CA PHE A 10 10.07 -2.57 11.54
C PHE A 10 10.53 -4.03 11.51
N VAL A 11 10.16 -4.76 10.46
CA VAL A 11 10.44 -6.20 10.33
C VAL A 11 10.69 -6.59 8.88
N GLY A 12 11.41 -7.70 8.70
CA GLY A 12 11.56 -8.36 7.40
C GLY A 12 10.40 -9.31 7.05
N ARG A 13 10.38 -9.79 5.81
CA ARG A 13 9.40 -10.78 5.32
C ARG A 13 9.41 -12.07 6.16
N ASP A 14 10.59 -12.54 6.57
CA ASP A 14 10.73 -13.76 7.39
C ASP A 14 10.02 -13.63 8.74
N GLU A 15 10.19 -12.48 9.42
CA GLU A 15 9.49 -12.21 10.68
C GLU A 15 7.97 -12.12 10.50
N ILE A 16 7.51 -11.58 9.37
CA ILE A 16 6.07 -11.51 9.05
C ILE A 16 5.51 -12.92 8.80
N ALA A 17 6.27 -13.79 8.13
CA ALA A 17 5.86 -15.16 7.88
C ALA A 17 5.72 -15.99 9.16
N MET A 18 6.44 -15.60 10.23
CA MET A 18 6.33 -16.23 11.55
C MET A 18 5.12 -15.76 12.37
N VAL A 19 4.37 -14.75 11.90
CA VAL A 19 3.18 -14.27 12.61
C VAL A 19 2.05 -15.32 12.48
N PRO A 20 1.56 -15.88 13.58
CA PRO A 20 0.50 -16.89 13.54
C PRO A 20 -0.80 -16.25 13.06
N THR A 21 -1.42 -16.85 12.05
CA THR A 21 -2.74 -16.43 11.59
C THR A 21 -3.81 -16.96 12.55
N PRO A 22 -4.69 -16.11 13.11
CA PRO A 22 -5.72 -16.57 14.01
C PRO A 22 -6.69 -17.56 13.36
N THR A 23 -7.34 -18.38 14.18
CA THR A 23 -8.37 -19.30 13.71
C THR A 23 -9.56 -18.53 13.14
N ALA A 24 -10.00 -18.91 11.94
CA ALA A 24 -11.20 -18.36 11.32
C ALA A 24 -12.46 -18.66 12.15
N THR A 25 -13.46 -17.78 12.06
CA THR A 25 -14.82 -18.03 12.56
C THR A 25 -15.79 -18.19 11.40
N ALA A 26 -17.05 -18.55 11.68
CA ALA A 26 -18.08 -18.76 10.66
C ALA A 26 -18.26 -17.58 9.69
N SER A 27 -18.05 -16.34 10.16
CA SER A 27 -18.24 -15.11 9.38
C SER A 27 -16.94 -14.35 9.05
N TRP A 28 -15.81 -14.75 9.62
CA TRP A 28 -14.54 -14.01 9.48
C TRP A 28 -13.38 -14.97 9.20
N LYS A 29 -12.71 -14.75 8.07
CA LYS A 29 -11.53 -15.49 7.64
C LYS A 29 -10.33 -14.53 7.61
N PRO A 30 -9.42 -14.57 8.60
CA PRO A 30 -8.20 -13.75 8.54
C PRO A 30 -7.36 -14.19 7.35
N VAL A 31 -6.69 -13.22 6.75
CA VAL A 31 -5.72 -13.45 5.67
C VAL A 31 -4.33 -13.32 6.30
N PRO A 32 -3.45 -14.31 6.15
CA PRO A 32 -2.06 -14.21 6.60
C PRO A 32 -1.38 -12.95 6.08
N HIS A 33 -0.52 -12.33 6.88
CA HIS A 33 0.17 -11.11 6.47
C HIS A 33 1.11 -11.35 5.28
N SER A 34 1.82 -12.48 5.26
CA SER A 34 2.66 -12.92 4.14
C SER A 34 1.86 -13.08 2.85
N GLU A 35 0.71 -13.75 2.89
CA GLU A 35 -0.13 -13.95 1.69
C GLU A 35 -0.56 -12.64 1.03
N VAL A 36 -0.84 -11.58 1.82
CA VAL A 36 -1.15 -10.26 1.24
C VAL A 36 0.06 -9.68 0.53
N ILE A 37 1.25 -9.81 1.12
CA ILE A 37 2.49 -9.30 0.52
C ILE A 37 2.81 -10.08 -0.75
N ASP A 38 2.70 -11.41 -0.72
CA ASP A 38 3.00 -12.28 -1.84
C ASP A 38 2.03 -12.03 -3.01
N ALA A 39 0.73 -11.94 -2.73
CA ALA A 39 -0.26 -11.60 -3.75
C ALA A 39 0.04 -10.26 -4.44
N VAL A 40 0.43 -9.23 -3.68
CA VAL A 40 0.80 -7.93 -4.27
C VAL A 40 2.10 -8.05 -5.08
N THR A 41 3.09 -8.78 -4.56
CA THR A 41 4.39 -8.99 -5.21
C THR A 41 4.23 -9.71 -6.54
N ASP A 42 3.39 -10.73 -6.59
CA ASP A 42 3.14 -11.54 -7.78
C ASP A 42 2.45 -10.71 -8.86
N VAL A 43 1.46 -9.90 -8.50
CA VAL A 43 0.79 -9.03 -9.46
C VAL A 43 1.74 -7.94 -9.96
N VAL A 44 2.53 -7.30 -9.08
CA VAL A 44 3.54 -6.32 -9.49
C VAL A 44 4.50 -6.92 -10.53
N LYS A 45 5.00 -8.14 -10.30
CA LYS A 45 5.86 -8.85 -11.25
C LYS A 45 5.13 -9.21 -12.55
N ALA A 46 3.86 -9.61 -12.48
CA ALA A 46 3.05 -9.94 -13.65
C ALA A 46 2.81 -8.73 -14.57
N HIS A 47 2.89 -7.50 -14.03
CA HIS A 47 2.85 -6.25 -14.78
C HIS A 47 4.23 -5.79 -15.30
N ASP A 48 5.27 -6.64 -15.19
CA ASP A 48 6.67 -6.32 -15.51
C ASP A 48 7.20 -5.10 -14.73
N TRP A 49 6.64 -4.81 -13.55
CA TRP A 49 7.16 -3.76 -12.68
C TRP A 49 8.26 -4.31 -11.80
N GLN A 50 9.32 -3.52 -11.63
CA GLN A 50 10.44 -3.90 -10.79
C GLN A 50 10.23 -3.37 -9.37
N ILE A 51 10.35 -4.22 -8.36
CA ILE A 51 10.40 -3.78 -6.96
C ILE A 51 11.78 -3.18 -6.68
N LEU A 52 11.80 -1.93 -6.23
CA LEU A 52 13.02 -1.17 -5.93
C LEU A 52 13.39 -1.20 -4.45
N ASP A 53 12.38 -1.14 -3.58
CA ASP A 53 12.55 -1.17 -2.12
C ASP A 53 11.24 -1.63 -1.46
N GLU A 54 11.35 -2.27 -0.30
CA GLU A 54 10.21 -2.71 0.49
C GLU A 54 10.48 -2.46 1.97
N GLN A 55 9.49 -1.89 2.67
CA GLN A 55 9.55 -1.69 4.10
C GLN A 55 8.26 -2.19 4.74
N TYR A 56 8.41 -2.96 5.81
CA TYR A 56 7.28 -3.51 6.55
C TYR A 56 7.39 -3.24 8.05
N GLY A 57 6.24 -3.27 8.70
CA GLY A 57 6.14 -3.08 10.14
C GLY A 57 4.98 -3.83 10.73
N LEU A 58 5.20 -4.32 11.95
CA LEU A 58 4.20 -4.99 12.76
C LEU A 58 3.89 -4.15 14.00
N ALA A 59 2.61 -3.93 14.24
CA ALA A 59 2.10 -3.25 15.43
C ALA A 59 1.12 -4.16 16.19
N ARG A 60 0.83 -3.78 17.45
CA ARG A 60 -0.10 -4.51 18.32
C ARG A 60 0.26 -6.01 18.41
N ASP A 61 1.51 -6.30 18.77
CA ASP A 61 2.02 -7.66 18.93
C ASP A 61 1.83 -8.55 17.69
N GLY A 62 2.07 -7.98 16.51
CA GLY A 62 1.96 -8.70 15.24
C GLY A 62 0.54 -8.75 14.65
N GLN A 63 -0.47 -8.24 15.35
CA GLN A 63 -1.86 -8.28 14.88
C GLN A 63 -2.14 -7.32 13.71
N ARG A 64 -1.28 -6.34 13.48
CA ARG A 64 -1.43 -5.36 12.40
C ARG A 64 -0.15 -5.27 11.62
N MET A 65 -0.25 -5.45 10.31
CA MET A 65 0.87 -5.31 9.39
C MET A 65 0.64 -4.10 8.49
N PHE A 66 1.72 -3.35 8.29
CA PHE A 66 1.81 -2.23 7.36
C PHE A 66 3.02 -2.44 6.47
N GLY A 67 2.89 -2.06 5.21
CA GLY A 67 3.95 -2.17 4.21
C GLY A 67 3.94 -1.02 3.22
N VAL A 68 5.11 -0.72 2.68
CA VAL A 68 5.28 0.13 1.50
C VAL A 68 6.21 -0.61 0.54
N ILE A 69 5.74 -0.82 -0.68
CA ILE A 69 6.53 -1.38 -1.78
C ILE A 69 6.75 -0.27 -2.80
N ARG A 70 8.00 0.10 -3.04
CA ARG A 70 8.38 1.05 -4.08
C ARG A 70 8.68 0.28 -5.35
N ILE A 71 8.06 0.68 -6.45
CA ILE A 71 8.15 0.00 -7.74
C ILE A 71 8.67 0.96 -8.81
N ASN A 72 9.42 0.42 -9.77
CA ASN A 72 9.95 1.16 -10.90
C ASN A 72 8.99 1.07 -12.08
N ARG A 73 8.51 2.25 -12.50
CA ARG A 73 8.00 2.49 -13.86
C ARG A 73 7.99 3.99 -14.23
N SER A 74 8.44 4.89 -13.36
CA SER A 74 8.54 6.31 -13.73
C SER A 74 9.88 6.57 -14.42
N SER A 75 9.85 7.33 -15.52
CA SER A 75 11.04 7.91 -16.15
C SER A 75 11.67 9.05 -15.32
N SER A 76 10.99 9.49 -14.27
CA SER A 76 11.41 10.57 -13.38
C SER A 76 12.36 10.07 -12.28
N THR A 77 13.42 10.84 -12.03
CA THR A 77 14.33 10.66 -10.89
C THR A 77 13.79 11.28 -9.60
N GLU A 78 12.68 12.02 -9.67
CA GLU A 78 12.14 12.82 -8.55
C GLU A 78 11.06 12.09 -7.75
N TRP A 79 10.41 11.09 -8.34
CA TRP A 79 9.39 10.29 -7.68
C TRP A 79 9.47 8.81 -8.05
N SER A 80 8.74 7.98 -7.32
CA SER A 80 8.65 6.55 -7.61
C SER A 80 7.25 6.05 -7.26
N ARG A 81 6.64 5.31 -8.16
CA ARG A 81 5.38 4.62 -7.88
C ARG A 81 5.53 3.77 -6.61
N CYS A 82 4.59 3.89 -5.69
CA CYS A 82 4.59 3.18 -4.42
C CYS A 82 3.22 2.54 -4.18
N ILE A 83 3.23 1.35 -3.58
CA ILE A 83 2.05 0.62 -3.13
C ILE A 83 2.10 0.52 -1.61
N GLY A 84 1.12 1.10 -0.93
CA GLY A 84 0.92 0.92 0.49
C GLY A 84 0.07 -0.31 0.77
N ILE A 85 0.44 -1.12 1.77
CA ILE A 85 -0.25 -2.34 2.18
C ILE A 85 -0.63 -2.23 3.66
N ARG A 86 -1.86 -2.63 4.00
CA ARG A 86 -2.23 -2.90 5.40
C ARG A 86 -3.07 -4.16 5.53
N ASN A 87 -2.90 -4.83 6.66
CA ASN A 87 -3.68 -5.99 7.02
C ASN A 87 -3.83 -6.06 8.55
N SER A 88 -4.90 -6.68 9.04
CA SER A 88 -5.06 -6.96 10.47
C SER A 88 -5.66 -8.33 10.75
N HIS A 89 -5.26 -8.87 11.90
CA HIS A 89 -5.72 -10.12 12.49
C HIS A 89 -6.64 -9.89 13.70
N ASP A 90 -6.74 -8.66 14.20
CA ASP A 90 -7.59 -8.26 15.34
C ASP A 90 -8.98 -7.71 14.91
N ARG A 91 -9.33 -7.81 13.62
CA ARG A 91 -10.59 -7.30 13.01
C ARG A 91 -10.75 -5.79 13.04
N THR A 92 -9.73 -5.04 13.43
CA THR A 92 -9.83 -3.58 13.53
C THR A 92 -9.64 -2.88 12.18
N ILE A 93 -8.98 -3.56 11.22
CA ILE A 93 -8.66 -2.99 9.91
C ILE A 93 -8.90 -4.04 8.81
N ALA A 94 -9.63 -3.63 7.78
CA ALA A 94 -9.75 -4.40 6.54
C ALA A 94 -8.39 -4.52 5.81
N VAL A 95 -8.20 -5.57 5.00
CA VAL A 95 -7.10 -5.59 4.03
C VAL A 95 -7.26 -4.36 3.14
N GLY A 96 -6.17 -3.63 2.92
CA GLY A 96 -6.21 -2.47 2.06
C GLY A 96 -4.92 -2.22 1.31
N LEU A 97 -5.09 -1.69 0.10
CA LEU A 97 -4.02 -1.27 -0.78
C LEU A 97 -4.25 0.19 -1.17
N ALA A 98 -3.17 0.93 -1.32
CA ALA A 98 -3.18 2.29 -1.86
C ALA A 98 -2.03 2.49 -2.84
N ALA A 99 -2.20 3.40 -3.78
CA ALA A 99 -1.15 3.84 -4.69
C ALA A 99 -0.84 5.32 -4.54
N GLY A 100 0.37 5.68 -4.95
CA GLY A 100 0.79 7.06 -5.17
C GLY A 100 2.25 7.13 -5.64
N LEU A 101 2.66 8.27 -6.19
CA LEU A 101 4.04 8.50 -6.62
C LEU A 101 5.03 8.71 -5.48
N ASN A 102 4.49 8.82 -4.26
CA ASN A 102 5.22 9.13 -3.06
C ASN A 102 4.31 8.80 -1.86
N VAL A 103 4.11 7.50 -1.60
CA VAL A 103 3.20 7.02 -0.56
C VAL A 103 3.88 7.09 0.81
N ARG A 104 3.18 7.65 1.80
CA ARG A 104 3.48 7.45 3.22
C ARG A 104 2.42 6.57 3.84
N VAL A 105 2.86 5.49 4.47
CA VAL A 105 2.00 4.67 5.32
C VAL A 105 2.38 4.94 6.76
N CYS A 106 1.43 5.34 7.59
CA CYS A 106 1.65 5.56 9.00
C CYS A 106 0.91 4.51 9.83
N ALA A 107 1.53 4.04 10.92
CA ALA A 107 0.94 3.07 11.85
C ALA A 107 -0.32 3.59 12.57
N ASN A 108 -0.58 4.91 12.53
CA ASN A 108 -1.81 5.54 13.04
C ASN A 108 -2.99 5.47 12.06
N LEU A 109 -2.95 4.56 11.07
CA LEU A 109 -3.97 4.36 10.03
C LEU A 109 -4.05 5.46 8.97
N MET A 110 -3.16 6.47 9.02
CA MET A 110 -3.03 7.45 7.96
C MET A 110 -2.37 6.79 6.74
N PHE A 111 -3.17 6.58 5.71
CA PHE A 111 -2.75 6.04 4.43
C PHE A 111 -2.72 7.20 3.44
N GLY A 112 -1.54 7.78 3.20
CA GLY A 112 -1.37 8.84 2.22
C GLY A 112 -1.26 8.23 0.83
N GLY A 113 -2.29 8.41 -0.01
CA GLY A 113 -2.37 7.88 -1.37
C GLY A 113 -3.82 7.62 -1.78
N SER A 114 -4.06 7.39 -3.06
CA SER A 114 -5.38 7.01 -3.56
C SER A 114 -5.67 5.57 -3.10
N MET A 115 -6.72 5.39 -2.30
CA MET A 115 -7.07 4.09 -1.74
C MET A 115 -7.81 3.27 -2.78
N VAL A 116 -7.21 2.15 -3.20
CA VAL A 116 -7.73 1.36 -4.32
C VAL A 116 -8.34 0.03 -3.86
N LEU A 117 -7.98 -0.45 -2.66
CA LEU A 117 -8.64 -1.60 -2.06
C LEU A 117 -8.95 -1.35 -0.58
N LYS A 118 -10.17 -1.71 -0.18
CA LYS A 118 -10.59 -1.83 1.22
C LYS A 118 -11.59 -2.97 1.36
N ARG A 119 -11.11 -4.18 1.68
CA ARG A 119 -11.97 -5.37 1.80
C ARG A 119 -11.91 -6.00 3.19
N ARG A 120 -13.09 -6.19 3.78
CA ARG A 120 -13.23 -6.91 5.06
C ARG A 120 -12.88 -8.38 4.87
N HIS A 121 -12.19 -8.93 5.85
CA HIS A 121 -11.95 -10.37 6.02
C HIS A 121 -13.29 -11.09 6.23
N THR A 122 -13.78 -11.73 5.18
CA THR A 122 -15.00 -12.56 5.23
C THR A 122 -14.66 -13.96 4.73
N SER A 123 -15.49 -14.95 5.05
CA SER A 123 -15.28 -16.33 4.59
C SER A 123 -15.23 -16.48 3.06
N ARG A 124 -15.73 -15.50 2.31
CA ARG A 124 -15.75 -15.45 0.84
C ARG A 124 -14.69 -14.52 0.24
N ILE A 125 -13.64 -14.19 0.98
CA ILE A 125 -12.58 -13.30 0.48
C ILE A 125 -11.71 -14.04 -0.54
N GLU A 126 -11.72 -13.55 -1.78
CA GLU A 126 -10.83 -14.01 -2.86
C GLU A 126 -9.69 -13.00 -3.02
N LEU A 127 -8.62 -13.19 -2.24
CA LEU A 127 -7.52 -12.22 -2.14
C LEU A 127 -6.88 -11.92 -3.50
N ASN A 128 -6.50 -12.96 -4.25
CA ASN A 128 -5.75 -12.79 -5.50
C ASN A 128 -6.54 -12.01 -6.54
N GLY A 129 -7.85 -12.29 -6.68
CA GLY A 129 -8.72 -11.53 -7.59
C GLY A 129 -8.82 -10.06 -7.19
N LEU A 130 -9.00 -9.79 -5.89
CA LEU A 130 -9.09 -8.42 -5.36
C LEU A 130 -7.78 -7.64 -5.52
N VAL A 131 -6.64 -8.29 -5.28
CA VAL A 131 -5.32 -7.68 -5.44
C VAL A 131 -5.05 -7.40 -6.92
N LEU A 132 -5.39 -8.34 -7.81
CA LEU A 132 -5.27 -8.14 -9.26
C LEU A 132 -6.12 -6.96 -9.75
N GLU A 133 -7.40 -6.92 -9.40
CA GLU A 133 -8.28 -5.79 -9.73
C GLU A 133 -7.73 -4.46 -9.19
N ALA A 134 -7.27 -4.46 -7.93
CA ALA A 134 -6.73 -3.28 -7.31
C ALA A 134 -5.45 -2.79 -8.01
N VAL A 135 -4.48 -3.68 -8.27
CA VAL A 135 -3.21 -3.32 -8.93
C VAL A 135 -3.43 -2.84 -10.36
N ASN A 136 -4.35 -3.46 -11.11
CA ASN A 136 -4.76 -2.97 -12.43
C ASN A 136 -5.30 -1.54 -12.36
N ALA A 137 -6.15 -1.24 -11.37
CA ALA A 137 -6.65 0.12 -11.17
C ALA A 137 -5.54 1.11 -10.75
N LEU A 138 -4.44 0.65 -10.10
CA LEU A 138 -3.30 1.51 -9.78
C LEU A 138 -2.59 2.02 -11.04
N GLU A 139 -2.57 1.25 -12.12
CA GLU A 139 -1.86 1.65 -13.34
C GLU A 139 -2.40 2.98 -13.89
N LEU A 140 -3.72 3.12 -13.96
CA LEU A 140 -4.37 4.36 -14.39
C LEU A 140 -4.13 5.51 -13.40
N GLU A 141 -4.19 5.21 -12.10
CA GLU A 141 -3.94 6.19 -11.04
C GLU A 141 -2.52 6.74 -11.12
N PHE A 142 -1.52 5.88 -11.32
CA PHE A 142 -0.13 6.30 -11.45
C PHE A 142 0.08 7.22 -12.65
N LEU A 143 -0.52 6.90 -13.80
CA LEU A 143 -0.44 7.75 -14.99
C LEU A 143 -1.06 9.14 -14.73
N THR A 144 -2.21 9.17 -14.05
CA THR A 144 -2.89 10.42 -13.68
C THR A 144 -1.99 11.26 -12.79
N LEU A 145 -1.44 10.66 -11.74
CA LEU A 145 -0.55 11.36 -10.81
C LEU A 145 0.74 11.83 -11.49
N GLU A 146 1.29 11.05 -12.43
CA GLU A 146 2.51 11.42 -13.16
C GLU A 146 2.28 12.64 -14.03
N ASN A 147 1.15 12.67 -14.75
CA ASN A 147 0.79 13.83 -15.57
C ASN A 147 0.59 15.08 -14.71
N VAL A 148 -0.18 14.97 -13.62
CA VAL A 148 -0.37 16.09 -12.68
C VAL A 148 0.96 16.56 -12.09
N ALA A 149 1.86 15.64 -11.73
CA ALA A 149 3.17 15.99 -11.19
C ALA A 149 4.06 16.73 -12.21
N GLU A 150 4.02 16.36 -13.49
CA GLU A 150 4.75 17.09 -14.54
C GLU A 150 4.10 18.45 -14.86
N GLU A 151 2.77 18.53 -14.90
CA GLU A 151 2.04 19.79 -15.13
C GLU A 151 2.36 20.83 -14.03
N LEU A 152 2.36 20.42 -12.76
CA LEU A 152 2.67 21.28 -11.63
C LEU A 152 4.11 21.84 -11.64
N LYS A 153 5.04 21.26 -12.41
CA LYS A 153 6.40 21.84 -12.54
C LYS A 153 6.43 23.08 -13.42
N ILE A 154 5.46 23.21 -14.32
CA ILE A 154 5.41 24.26 -15.35
C ILE A 154 4.42 25.35 -14.95
N ASP A 155 3.54 25.07 -14.00
CA ASP A 155 2.56 26.02 -13.49
C ASP A 155 3.22 27.03 -12.53
N GLU A 156 3.55 28.21 -13.06
CA GLU A 156 4.02 29.35 -12.26
C GLU A 156 2.81 30.18 -11.79
N LEU A 157 2.51 30.13 -10.49
CA LEU A 157 1.50 30.99 -9.89
C LEU A 157 2.03 32.43 -9.79
N ASN A 158 1.22 33.39 -10.24
CA ASN A 158 1.55 34.79 -10.04
C ASN A 158 1.23 35.22 -8.59
N ASP A 159 1.88 36.30 -8.15
CA ASP A 159 1.78 36.85 -6.79
C ASP A 159 0.35 37.10 -6.30
N ASP A 160 -0.59 37.40 -7.22
CA ASP A 160 -1.98 37.70 -6.89
C ASP A 160 -2.81 36.42 -6.71
N GLU A 161 -2.51 35.36 -7.46
CA GLU A 161 -3.08 34.02 -7.27
C GLU A 161 -2.62 33.38 -5.96
N VAL A 162 -1.34 33.55 -5.59
CA VAL A 162 -0.79 33.04 -4.32
C VAL A 162 -1.46 33.69 -3.10
N ARG A 163 -1.85 34.97 -3.19
CA ARG A 163 -2.51 35.68 -2.07
C ARG A 163 -3.97 35.25 -1.86
N ALA A 164 -4.57 34.55 -2.82
CA ALA A 164 -5.99 34.18 -2.81
C ALA A 164 -6.25 32.71 -2.41
N SER A 165 -5.23 31.85 -2.33
CA SER A 165 -5.30 30.44 -1.94
C SER A 165 -5.06 30.21 -0.45
#